data_AF-A0A3B8JBW1-F1
#
_entry.id   AF-A0A3B8JBW1-F1
#
_cell.length_a   1.000
_cell.length_b   1.000
_cell.length_c   1.000
_cell.angle_alpha   90.00
_cell.angle_beta   90.00
_cell.angle_gamma   90.00
#
_symmetry.space_group_name_H-M   'P 1'
#
loop_
_entity.id
_entity.type
_entity.pdbx_description
1 polymer ?
#
loop_
_entity_poly.entity_id
_entity_poly.type
_entity_poly.pdbx_seq_one_letter_code
_entity_poly.pdbx_strand_id
1 'polypeptide(L)' 'SEVASYIEENHHLPDVPSAEEVAEHGYAQTEVNETLLRKIEELTLYMIELKAENEELRSMIEQSQTQEDRN' A
#
# COMPACT_ATOMS: atom_id res chain seq x y z
N SER A 1 -8.87 -4.77 -6.18
CA SER A 1 -7.49 -5.28 -6.11
C SER A 1 -7.56 -6.69 -5.59
N GLU A 2 -6.88 -7.64 -6.22
CA GLU A 2 -6.80 -9.04 -5.78
C GLU A 2 -6.36 -9.15 -4.31
N VAL A 3 -5.45 -8.28 -3.87
CA VAL A 3 -4.98 -8.18 -2.48
C VAL A 3 -6.09 -7.74 -1.53
N ALA A 4 -6.97 -6.82 -1.95
CA ALA A 4 -8.06 -6.33 -1.09
C ALA A 4 -9.09 -7.43 -0.82
N SER A 5 -9.45 -8.20 -1.86
CA SER A 5 -10.33 -9.36 -1.71
C SER A 5 -9.70 -10.45 -0.84
N TYR A 6 -8.39 -10.69 -0.98
CA TYR A 6 -7.68 -11.64 -0.12
C TYR A 6 -7.72 -11.23 1.35
N ILE A 7 -7.48 -9.94 1.66
CA ILE A 7 -7.53 -9.43 3.04
C ILE A 7 -8.95 -9.52 3.60
N GLU A 8 -9.98 -9.29 2.78
CA GLU A 8 -11.38 -9.39 3.21
C GLU A 8 -11.77 -10.83 3.58
N GLU A 9 -11.29 -11.82 2.82
CA GLU A 9 -11.57 -13.24 3.03
C GLU A 9 -10.70 -13.88 4.12
N ASN A 10 -9.41 -13.52 4.20
CA ASN A 10 -8.42 -14.20 5.06
C ASN A 10 -8.01 -13.37 6.28
N HIS A 11 -8.40 -12.10 6.36
CA HIS A 11 -8.06 -11.17 7.47
C HIS A 11 -6.57 -10.91 7.70
N HIS A 12 -5.69 -11.41 6.83
CA HIS A 12 -4.26 -11.13 6.83
C HIS A 12 -3.77 -10.88 5.40
N LEU A 13 -2.54 -10.37 5.28
CA LEU A 13 -1.91 -10.17 3.98
C LEU A 13 -1.48 -11.51 3.37
N PRO A 14 -1.44 -11.61 2.03
CA PRO A 14 -0.69 -12.68 1.38
C PRO A 14 0.75 -12.72 1.93
N ASP A 15 1.28 -13.92 2.11
CA ASP A 15 2.61 -14.22 2.66
C ASP A 15 2.80 -13.95 4.17
N VAL A 16 1.77 -13.49 4.88
CA VAL A 16 1.81 -13.36 6.35
C VAL A 16 0.94 -14.47 6.93
N PRO A 17 1.46 -15.30 7.84
CA PRO A 17 0.65 -16.34 8.47
C PRO A 17 -0.46 -15.73 9.32
N SER A 18 -1.60 -16.40 9.38
CA SER A 18 -2.70 -16.04 10.26
C SER A 18 -2.30 -16.16 11.73
N ALA A 19 -3.03 -15.47 12.61
CA ALA A 19 -2.81 -15.58 14.05
C ALA A 19 -3.03 -17.02 14.57
N GLU A 20 -3.95 -17.77 13.96
CA GLU A 20 -4.18 -19.19 14.28
C GLU A 20 -3.01 -20.08 13.86
N GLU A 21 -2.49 -19.93 12.64
CA GLU A 21 -1.31 -20.68 12.18
C GLU A 21 -0.08 -20.42 13.05
N VAL A 22 0.12 -19.16 13.45
CA VAL A 22 1.18 -18.75 14.38
C VAL A 22 1.00 -19.40 15.75
N ALA A 23 -0.23 -19.52 16.24
CA ALA A 23 -0.52 -20.12 17.54
C ALA A 23 -0.32 -21.65 17.54
N GLU A 24 -0.63 -22.32 16.42
CA GLU A 24 -0.54 -23.78 16.30
C GLU A 24 0.87 -24.27 15.96
N HIS A 25 1.55 -23.59 15.01
CA HIS A 25 2.83 -24.05 14.46
C HIS A 25 4.03 -23.23 14.95
N GLY A 26 3.80 -22.13 15.67
CA GLY A 26 4.82 -21.13 15.94
C GLY A 26 5.18 -20.35 14.66
N TYR A 27 6.14 -19.44 14.78
CA TYR A 27 6.72 -18.75 13.62
C TYR A 27 8.19 -18.43 13.86
N ALA A 28 8.97 -18.36 12.79
CA ALA A 28 10.31 -17.80 12.86
C ALA A 28 10.22 -16.27 12.86
N GLN A 29 10.62 -15.64 13.96
CA GLN A 29 10.63 -14.18 14.09
C GLN A 29 11.38 -13.48 12.95
N THR A 30 12.44 -14.11 12.46
CA THR A 30 13.23 -13.62 11.31
C THR A 30 12.41 -13.58 10.03
N GLU A 31 11.65 -14.63 9.71
CA GLU A 31 10.85 -14.72 8.48
C GLU A 31 9.70 -13.70 8.45
N VAL A 32 9.03 -13.49 9.60
CA VAL A 32 7.99 -12.46 9.71
C VAL A 32 8.61 -11.07 9.62
N ASN A 33 9.76 -10.82 10.25
CA ASN A 33 10.44 -9.53 10.16
C ASN A 33 10.91 -9.23 8.72
N GLU A 34 11.45 -10.20 8.00
CA GLU A 34 11.82 -10.06 6.58
C GLU A 34 10.60 -9.73 5.71
N THR A 35 9.48 -10.44 5.93
CA THR A 35 8.22 -10.20 5.22
C THR A 35 7.69 -8.80 5.50
N LEU A 36 7.72 -8.35 6.76
CA LEU A 36 7.31 -7.01 7.15
C LEU A 36 8.19 -5.94 6.50
N LEU A 37 9.51 -6.11 6.50
CA LEU A 37 10.44 -5.17 5.86
C LEU A 37 10.16 -5.03 4.36
N ARG A 38 9.98 -6.14 3.65
CA ARG A 38 9.60 -6.15 2.23
C ARG A 38 8.29 -5.40 1.99
N LYS A 39 7.28 -5.63 2.84
CA LYS A 39 5.98 -4.95 2.72
C LYS A 39 6.05 -3.46 3.03
N ILE A 40 6.91 -3.05 3.97
CA ILE A 40 7.18 -1.63 4.25
C ILE A 40 7.85 -0.96 3.03
N GLU A 41 8.79 -1.64 2.38
CA GLU A 41 9.42 -1.13 1.15
C GLU A 41 8.41 -0.95 0.02
N GLU A 42 7.58 -1.97 -0.22
CA GLU A 42 6.49 -1.93 -1.21
C GLU A 42 5.51 -0.77 -0.93
N LEU A 43 5.07 -0.60 0.32
CA LEU A 43 4.22 0.53 0.73
C LEU A 43 4.93 1.88 0.55
N THR A 44 6.22 1.96 0.83
CA THR A 44 7.00 3.20 0.67
C THR A 44 7.08 3.59 -0.81
N LEU A 45 7.30 2.62 -1.71
CA LEU A 45 7.27 2.85 -3.16
C LEU A 45 5.89 3.36 -3.61
N TYR A 46 4.80 2.72 -3.17
CA TYR A 46 3.45 3.19 -3.48
C TYR A 46 3.18 4.60 -2.95
N MET A 47 3.68 4.96 -1.76
CA MET A 47 3.54 6.32 -1.24
C MET A 47 4.28 7.36 -2.09
N ILE A 48 5.45 7.00 -2.65
CA ILE A 48 6.20 7.88 -3.55
C ILE A 48 5.42 8.09 -4.85
N GLU A 49 4.91 7.01 -5.45
CA GLU A 49 4.09 7.07 -6.67
C GLU A 49 2.83 7.91 -6.46
N LEU A 50 2.06 7.62 -5.40
CA LEU A 50 0.84 8.38 -5.07
C LEU A 50 1.13 9.87 -4.83
N LYS A 51 2.28 10.21 -4.22
CA LYS A 51 2.67 11.60 -4.03
C LYS A 51 2.96 12.29 -5.37
N ALA A 52 3.67 11.62 -6.28
CA ALA A 52 3.94 12.15 -7.61
C ALA A 52 2.64 12.38 -8.41
N GLU A 53 1.73 11.40 -8.41
CA GLU A 53 0.41 11.55 -9.03
C GLU A 53 -0.39 12.69 -8.42
N ASN A 54 -0.32 12.86 -7.09
CA ASN A 54 -1.02 13.96 -6.41
C ASN A 54 -0.46 15.34 -6.81
N GLU A 55 0.86 15.46 -6.94
CA GLU A 55 1.51 16.68 -7.41
C GLU A 55 1.11 17.01 -8.86
N GLU A 56 1.06 16.00 -9.74
CA GLU A 56 0.60 16.17 -11.11
C GLU A 56 -0.87 16.63 -11.18
N LEU A 57 -1.76 15.97 -10.44
CA LEU A 57 -3.17 16.35 -10.37
C LEU A 57 -3.36 17.79 -9.86
N ARG A 58 -2.60 18.19 -8.84
CA ARG A 58 -2.62 19.58 -8.33
C ARG A 58 -2.19 20.57 -9.39
N SER A 59 -1.15 20.27 -10.16
CA SER A 59 -0.69 21.13 -11.25
C SER A 59 -1.76 21.27 -12.34
N MET A 60 -2.43 20.18 -12.72
CA MET A 60 -3.52 20.23 -13.70
C MET A 60 -4.71 21.08 -13.23
N ILE A 61 -5.06 20.98 -11.94
CA ILE A 61 -6.12 21.80 -11.34
C ILE A 61 -5.75 23.29 -11.39
N GLU A 62 -4.53 23.64 -10.99
CA GLU A 62 -4.05 25.03 -11.00
C GLU A 62 -4.04 25.64 -12.41
N GLN A 63 -3.61 24.86 -13.41
CA GLN A 63 -3.64 25.27 -14.82
C GLN A 63 -5.08 25.51 -15.30
N SER A 64 -6.01 24.62 -14.96
CA SER A 64 -7.41 24.74 -15.35
C SER A 64 -8.07 25.98 -14.74
N GLN A 65 -7.83 26.26 -13.46
CA GLN A 65 -8.33 27.45 -12.77
C GLN A 65 -7.76 28.74 -13.38
N THR A 66 -6.46 28.76 -13.68
CA THR A 66 -5.82 29.92 -14.32
C THR A 66 -6.39 30.20 -15.72
N GLN A 67 -6.84 29.17 -16.42
CA GLN A 67 -7.45 29.31 -17.74
C GLN A 67 -8.89 29.81 -17.67
N GLU A 68 -9.65 29.39 -16.65
CA GLU A 68 -11.00 29.92 -16.36
C GLU A 68 -10.95 31.40 -15.98
N ASP A 69 -10.00 31.82 -15.14
CA ASP A 69 -9.83 33.22 -14.72
C ASP A 69 -9.44 34.17 -15.86
N ARG A 70 -8.96 33.63 -17.00
CA ARG A 70 -8.51 34.40 -18.17
C ARG A 70 -9.58 34.55 -19.26
N ASN A 71 -10.69 33.82 -19.18
CA ASN A 71 -11.81 33.85 -20.15
C ASN A 71 -12.98 34.69 -19.63
#